data_AF-A0A179BQP9-F1
#
_entry.id   AF-A0A179BQP9-F1
#
_cell.length_a   1.000
_cell.length_b   1.000
_cell.length_c   1.000
_cell.angle_alpha   90.00
_cell.angle_beta   90.00
_cell.angle_gamma   90.00
#
_symmetry.space_group_name_H-M   'P 1'
#
loop_
_entity.id
_entity.type
_entity.pdbx_description
1 polymer ?
#
loop_
_entity_poly.entity_id
_entity_poly.type
_entity_poly.pdbx_seq_one_letter_code
_entity_poly.pdbx_strand_id
1 'polypeptide(L)'
;MLTDTAIKALRSQKKLYKVSDRDGMYVVVQPSGAIVFRYDYRLNGRRETLTLGRYGPDGLSLARAREKLIDAKRAISEGRSPAQEKQHDKRRLKEAKRFGEFGEKWFQESRMADSTRAMRRAIYERDILPTFRNRLLTEITPDDLRMMCGKVKERGAPATAVHVRDIVKLIFAFAILHGEKVANPADEVGPASIATFVPKDRSLSPAEIRVMLGQLEHVPTLPTIRLGMKLFLLTMVRKSELQDATWDEVDFENAVWSIPKERMKRSKAHNVYLSQQAVDIFIALKTCAGNSRYVLPSRYDADAPMSRATFNRITTAVVVRAKKEGLPLEPFTVHDLRRTGSTLLNELGFNSDWIEKCLAHEDGRSSRGVYNKAEYEHQRRHMMQEWSNLVDAWALGRKYVPTLLPATMELLELEPSV
;
A
#
# COMPACT_ATOMS: atom_id res chain seq x y z
N MET A 1 54.04 41.16 -1.27
CA MET A 1 52.85 40.63 -1.96
C MET A 1 53.30 39.44 -2.81
N LEU A 2 52.55 38.34 -2.85
CA LEU A 2 52.92 37.12 -3.56
C LEU A 2 52.82 37.29 -5.08
N THR A 3 53.63 36.53 -5.82
CA THR A 3 53.56 36.32 -7.27
C THR A 3 53.38 34.83 -7.56
N ASP A 4 52.83 34.48 -8.73
CA ASP A 4 52.68 33.07 -9.13
C ASP A 4 54.03 32.32 -9.13
N THR A 5 55.08 32.97 -9.61
CA THR A 5 56.45 32.41 -9.60
C THR A 5 56.93 32.14 -8.17
N ALA A 6 56.68 33.06 -7.24
CA ALA A 6 57.06 32.89 -5.84
C ALA A 6 56.28 31.73 -5.18
N ILE A 7 54.99 31.55 -5.52
CA ILE A 7 54.18 30.45 -5.00
C ILE A 7 54.67 29.10 -5.55
N LYS A 8 55.01 29.02 -6.85
CA LYS A 8 55.58 27.82 -7.47
C LYS A 8 56.92 27.40 -6.86
N ALA A 9 57.70 28.36 -6.38
CA ALA A 9 59.00 28.10 -5.75
C ALA A 9 58.90 27.59 -4.30
N LEU A 10 57.72 27.62 -3.68
CA LEU A 10 57.54 27.13 -2.32
C LEU A 10 57.73 25.61 -2.24
N ARG A 11 58.49 25.16 -1.24
CA ARG A 11 58.79 23.74 -0.98
C ARG A 11 58.17 23.29 0.33
N SER A 12 57.72 22.04 0.38
CA SER A 12 57.20 21.46 1.62
C SER A 12 58.27 21.43 2.71
N GLN A 13 57.83 21.57 3.95
CA GLN A 13 58.66 21.45 5.15
C GLN A 13 58.05 20.43 6.11
N LYS A 14 58.80 20.05 7.15
CA LYS A 14 58.33 19.11 8.19
C LYS A 14 57.06 19.59 8.91
N LYS A 15 56.85 20.91 9.01
CA LYS A 15 55.65 21.53 9.58
C LYS A 15 54.96 22.42 8.56
N LEU A 16 53.65 22.57 8.67
CA LEU A 16 52.91 23.53 7.85
C LEU A 16 53.41 24.95 8.14
N TYR A 17 53.54 25.77 7.10
CA TYR A 17 53.91 27.17 7.26
C TYR A 17 53.02 28.08 6.40
N LYS A 18 52.92 29.34 6.83
CA LYS A 18 52.10 30.38 6.19
C LYS A 18 53.02 31.35 5.44
N VAL A 19 52.63 31.72 4.23
CA VAL A 19 53.26 32.83 3.50
C VAL A 19 52.18 33.85 3.17
N SER A 20 52.32 35.04 3.76
CA SER A 20 51.32 36.10 3.66
C SER A 20 51.25 36.69 2.25
N ASP A 21 50.03 36.95 1.78
CA ASP A 21 49.77 37.85 0.65
C ASP A 21 49.25 39.20 1.20
N ARG A 22 48.21 39.76 0.59
CA ARG A 22 47.57 41.01 1.00
C ARG A 22 46.30 40.76 1.80
N ASP A 23 45.83 41.78 2.52
CA ASP A 23 44.47 41.83 3.03
C ASP A 23 44.07 40.63 3.91
N GLY A 24 45.00 40.09 4.70
CA GLY A 24 44.76 38.91 5.53
C GLY A 24 44.67 37.58 4.77
N MET A 25 44.82 37.60 3.44
CA MET A 25 45.00 36.40 2.61
C MET A 25 46.44 35.89 2.70
N TYR A 26 46.61 34.58 2.70
CA TYR A 26 47.89 33.91 2.73
C TYR A 26 47.79 32.55 2.04
N VAL A 27 48.94 31.98 1.68
CA VAL A 27 49.02 30.57 1.31
C VAL A 27 49.51 29.74 2.49
N VAL A 28 48.94 28.55 2.65
CA VAL A 28 49.46 27.51 3.54
C VAL A 28 50.13 26.46 2.69
N VAL A 29 51.40 26.18 2.98
CA VAL A 29 52.13 25.07 2.39
C VAL A 29 52.05 23.91 3.36
N GLN A 30 51.39 22.82 2.94
CA GLN A 30 51.28 21.61 3.74
C GLN A 30 52.55 20.76 3.63
N PRO A 31 52.86 19.92 4.63
CA PRO A 31 53.95 18.95 4.54
C PRO A 31 53.85 18.02 3.32
N SER A 32 52.63 17.77 2.84
CA SER A 32 52.33 17.01 1.61
C SER A 32 52.71 17.73 0.31
N GLY A 33 53.16 18.99 0.37
CA GLY A 33 53.42 19.83 -0.80
C GLY A 33 52.18 20.53 -1.36
N ALA A 34 50.98 20.27 -0.82
CA ALA A 34 49.78 20.99 -1.22
C ALA A 34 49.82 22.45 -0.75
N ILE A 35 49.64 23.38 -1.68
CA ILE A 35 49.55 24.82 -1.41
C ILE A 35 48.07 25.22 -1.44
N VAL A 36 47.59 25.89 -0.39
CA VAL A 36 46.18 26.24 -0.23
C VAL A 36 46.04 27.72 0.13
N PHE A 37 45.20 28.44 -0.62
CA PHE A 37 44.83 29.81 -0.29
C PHE A 37 43.86 29.85 0.90
N ARG A 38 44.19 30.67 1.90
CA ARG A 38 43.36 30.94 3.06
C ARG A 38 43.25 32.44 3.31
N TYR A 39 42.19 32.83 4.00
CA TYR A 39 41.91 34.19 4.38
C TYR A 39 41.46 34.21 5.84
N ASP A 40 42.21 34.91 6.70
CA ASP A 40 41.83 35.13 8.09
C ASP A 40 41.13 36.49 8.21
N TYR A 41 39.96 36.51 8.83
CA TYR A 41 39.17 37.73 9.05
C TYR A 41 38.55 37.76 10.45
N ARG A 42 37.99 38.90 10.83
CA ARG A 42 37.19 39.04 12.04
C ARG A 42 35.77 39.45 11.68
N LEU A 43 34.79 38.80 12.29
CA LEU A 43 33.38 39.15 12.23
C LEU A 43 32.79 38.96 13.63
N ASN A 44 32.00 39.92 14.12
CA ASN A 44 31.37 39.88 15.45
C ASN A 44 32.35 39.57 16.60
N GLY A 45 33.54 40.19 16.56
CA GLY A 45 34.59 40.00 17.58
C GLY A 45 35.33 38.66 17.52
N ARG A 46 34.94 37.74 16.62
CA ARG A 46 35.54 36.40 16.48
C ARG A 46 36.46 36.34 15.28
N ARG A 47 37.59 35.63 15.42
CA ARG A 47 38.50 35.35 14.31
C ARG A 47 38.05 34.07 13.60
N GLU A 48 37.90 34.14 12.29
CA GLU A 48 37.54 33.00 11.45
C GLU A 48 38.53 32.85 10.28
N THR A 49 38.59 31.64 9.71
CA THR A 49 39.49 31.32 8.58
C THR A 49 38.68 30.72 7.43
N LEU A 50 38.67 31.39 6.29
CA LEU A 50 38.10 30.89 5.05
C LEU A 50 39.19 30.19 4.22
N THR A 51 38.92 28.97 3.75
CA THR A 51 39.74 28.32 2.73
C THR A 51 39.19 28.66 1.34
N LEU A 52 39.98 29.36 0.51
CA LEU A 52 39.55 29.81 -0.82
C LEU A 52 39.65 28.69 -1.86
N GLY A 53 40.76 27.94 -1.85
CA GLY A 53 41.00 26.79 -2.73
C GLY A 53 42.46 26.39 -2.80
N ARG A 54 42.75 25.26 -3.46
CA ARG A 54 44.13 24.75 -3.67
C ARG A 54 44.78 25.48 -4.85
N TYR A 55 46.06 25.81 -4.74
CA TYR A 55 46.85 26.35 -5.84
C TYR A 55 47.30 25.22 -6.78
N GLY A 56 47.18 25.41 -8.10
CA GLY A 56 47.67 24.47 -9.11
C GLY A 56 46.87 24.50 -10.42
N PRO A 57 47.26 23.68 -11.42
CA PRO A 57 46.59 23.59 -12.73
C PRO A 57 45.10 23.23 -12.63
N ASP A 58 44.77 22.23 -11.79
CA ASP A 58 43.38 21.80 -11.51
C ASP A 58 42.73 22.62 -10.38
N GLY A 59 43.39 23.68 -9.93
CA GLY A 59 43.03 24.48 -8.77
C GLY A 59 42.80 25.95 -9.10
N LEU A 60 43.14 26.83 -8.17
CA LEU A 60 43.05 28.28 -8.34
C LEU A 60 44.40 28.85 -8.76
N SER A 61 44.37 29.82 -9.68
CA SER A 61 45.46 30.77 -9.86
C SER A 61 45.47 31.82 -8.75
N LEU A 62 46.59 32.53 -8.57
CA LEU A 62 46.66 33.64 -7.61
C LEU A 62 45.64 34.74 -7.93
N ALA A 63 45.41 35.03 -9.21
CA ALA A 63 44.40 36.00 -9.65
C ALA A 63 42.98 35.58 -9.22
N ARG A 64 42.58 34.34 -9.52
CA ARG A 64 41.27 33.79 -9.11
C ARG A 64 41.10 33.73 -7.59
N ALA A 65 42.18 33.46 -6.85
CA ALA A 65 42.16 33.50 -5.39
C ALA A 65 41.89 34.93 -4.86
N ARG A 66 42.47 35.95 -5.50
CA ARG A 66 42.24 37.36 -5.17
C ARG A 66 40.82 37.84 -5.54
N GLU A 67 40.22 37.33 -6.61
CA GLU A 67 38.80 37.56 -6.92
C GLU A 67 37.90 37.00 -5.80
N LYS A 68 38.10 35.73 -5.43
CA LYS A 68 37.35 35.11 -4.32
C LYS A 68 37.53 35.82 -2.98
N LEU A 69 38.69 36.46 -2.77
CA LEU A 69 38.93 37.31 -1.60
C LEU A 69 38.03 38.55 -1.60
N ILE A 70 37.80 39.17 -2.76
CA ILE A 70 36.90 40.33 -2.90
C ILE A 70 35.46 39.91 -2.59
N ASP A 71 35.02 38.77 -3.13
CA ASP A 71 33.68 38.23 -2.83
C ASP A 71 33.51 37.92 -1.33
N ALA A 72 34.52 37.31 -0.71
CA ALA A 72 34.52 37.05 0.72
C ALA A 72 34.45 38.34 1.55
N LYS A 73 35.19 39.39 1.16
CA LYS A 73 35.11 40.71 1.81
C LYS A 73 33.73 41.34 1.68
N ARG A 74 33.06 41.20 0.53
CA ARG A 74 31.69 41.69 0.31
C ARG A 74 30.70 41.01 1.26
N ALA A 75 30.73 39.68 1.33
CA ALA A 75 29.88 38.93 2.26
C ALA A 75 30.11 39.33 3.73
N ILE A 76 31.37 39.56 4.13
CA ILE A 76 31.71 40.03 5.49
C ILE A 76 31.14 41.44 5.74
N SER A 77 31.21 42.36 4.76
CA SER A 77 30.62 43.70 4.91
C SER A 77 29.09 43.69 5.04
N GLU A 78 28.44 42.65 4.55
CA GLU A 78 27.00 42.38 4.71
C GLU A 78 26.68 41.61 6.00
N GLY A 79 27.66 41.40 6.89
CA GLY A 79 27.48 40.68 8.14
C GLY A 79 27.41 39.15 8.01
N ARG A 80 27.68 38.59 6.83
CA ARG A 80 27.64 37.14 6.55
C ARG A 80 29.04 36.54 6.65
N SER A 81 29.17 35.42 7.36
CA SER A 81 30.44 34.67 7.44
C SER A 81 30.60 33.72 6.23
N PRO A 82 31.56 33.95 5.32
CA PRO A 82 31.76 33.07 4.17
C PRO A 82 32.30 31.69 4.58
N ALA A 83 33.01 31.60 5.72
CA ALA A 83 33.50 30.32 6.23
C ALA A 83 32.34 29.47 6.76
N GLN A 84 31.38 30.08 7.46
CA GLN A 84 30.19 29.39 7.95
C GLN A 84 29.24 29.02 6.80
N GLU A 85 29.03 29.89 5.81
CA GLU A 85 28.24 29.53 4.61
C GLU A 85 28.84 28.32 3.89
N LYS A 86 30.17 28.33 3.65
CA LYS A 86 30.86 27.20 3.02
C LYS A 86 30.78 25.91 3.86
N GLN A 87 30.82 26.02 5.20
CA GLN A 87 30.65 24.89 6.09
C GLN A 87 29.21 24.37 6.08
N HIS A 88 28.23 25.26 6.06
CA HIS A 88 26.81 24.95 6.01
C HIS A 88 26.45 24.26 4.69
N ASP A 89 26.93 24.75 3.55
CA ASP A 89 26.72 24.10 2.24
C ASP A 89 27.36 22.72 2.17
N LYS A 90 28.59 22.58 2.70
CA LYS A 90 29.27 21.28 2.76
C LYS A 90 28.52 20.32 3.69
N ARG A 91 27.95 20.81 4.79
CA ARG A 91 27.13 20.02 5.72
C ARG A 91 25.81 19.62 5.07
N ARG A 92 25.13 20.54 4.39
CA ARG A 92 23.88 20.30 3.63
C ARG A 92 24.07 19.25 2.54
N LEU A 93 25.19 19.27 1.82
CA LEU A 93 25.55 18.26 0.82
C LEU A 93 25.86 16.89 1.46
N LYS A 94 26.39 16.87 2.69
CA LYS A 94 26.71 15.63 3.44
C LYS A 94 25.49 15.05 4.16
N GLU A 95 24.53 15.90 4.51
CA GLU A 95 23.24 15.57 5.13
C GLU A 95 22.13 15.35 4.09
N ALA A 96 22.41 15.54 2.79
CA ALA A 96 21.45 15.28 1.72
C ALA A 96 21.12 13.78 1.70
N LYS A 97 19.98 13.44 2.30
CA LYS A 97 19.52 12.06 2.43
C LYS A 97 19.00 11.55 1.10
N ARG A 98 19.41 10.34 0.76
CA ARG A 98 19.05 9.67 -0.49
C ARG A 98 17.61 9.18 -0.42
N PHE A 99 16.94 9.08 -1.56
CA PHE A 99 15.58 8.54 -1.63
C PHE A 99 15.49 7.11 -1.08
N GLY A 100 16.51 6.27 -1.33
CA GLY A 100 16.58 4.90 -0.80
C GLY A 100 16.51 4.84 0.74
N GLU A 101 17.21 5.75 1.42
CA GLU A 101 17.27 5.80 2.89
C GLU A 101 15.91 6.18 3.48
N PHE A 102 15.22 7.14 2.86
CA PHE A 102 13.87 7.52 3.27
C PHE A 102 12.83 6.45 2.97
N GLY A 103 12.97 5.74 1.85
CA GLY A 103 12.08 4.64 1.54
C GLY A 103 12.15 3.53 2.59
N GLU A 104 13.35 3.15 3.03
CA GLU A 104 13.50 2.12 4.06
C GLU A 104 12.95 2.56 5.42
N LYS A 105 13.25 3.80 5.85
CA LYS A 105 12.65 4.38 7.08
C LYS A 105 11.12 4.41 7.01
N TRP A 106 10.58 4.83 5.87
CA TRP A 106 9.13 4.87 5.67
C TRP A 106 8.51 3.48 5.82
N PHE A 107 9.12 2.41 5.29
CA PHE A 107 8.61 1.05 5.46
C PHE A 107 8.69 0.54 6.90
N GLN A 108 9.69 0.98 7.67
CA GLN A 108 9.86 0.61 9.08
C GLN A 108 8.84 1.30 9.99
N GLU A 109 8.62 2.60 9.78
CA GLU A 109 7.80 3.41 10.68
C GLU A 109 6.31 3.44 10.29
N SER A 110 5.99 3.20 9.02
CA SER A 110 4.61 3.29 8.56
C SER A 110 3.75 2.12 9.04
N ARG A 111 2.68 2.48 9.75
CA ARG A 111 1.60 1.56 10.10
C ARG A 111 0.76 1.23 8.87
N MET A 112 0.85 -0.01 8.40
CA MET A 112 0.01 -0.56 7.34
C MET A 112 -0.16 -2.07 7.53
N ALA A 113 -1.22 -2.64 6.95
CA ALA A 113 -1.43 -4.09 6.97
C ALA A 113 -0.27 -4.83 6.27
N ASP A 114 0.09 -6.02 6.76
CA ASP A 114 1.26 -6.77 6.27
C ASP A 114 1.17 -7.10 4.78
N SER A 115 -0.03 -7.44 4.30
CA SER A 115 -0.27 -7.66 2.87
C SER A 115 -0.01 -6.41 2.02
N THR A 116 -0.37 -5.24 2.54
CA THR A 116 -0.13 -3.94 1.88
C THR A 116 1.36 -3.60 1.92
N ARG A 117 2.05 -3.87 3.03
CA ARG A 117 3.50 -3.69 3.16
C ARG A 117 4.26 -4.57 2.18
N ALA A 118 3.93 -5.86 2.12
CA ALA A 118 4.57 -6.82 1.23
C ALA A 118 4.38 -6.44 -0.25
N MET A 119 3.15 -6.08 -0.65
CA MET A 119 2.86 -5.62 -2.02
C MET A 119 3.67 -4.37 -2.36
N ARG A 120 3.65 -3.35 -1.51
CA ARG A 120 4.38 -2.09 -1.74
C ARG A 120 5.88 -2.31 -1.77
N ARG A 121 6.42 -3.16 -0.88
CA ARG A 121 7.84 -3.48 -0.84
C ARG A 121 8.29 -4.19 -2.13
N ALA A 122 7.52 -5.14 -2.63
CA ALA A 122 7.81 -5.80 -3.90
C ALA A 122 7.84 -4.81 -5.09
N ILE A 123 6.88 -3.88 -5.16
CA ILE A 123 6.86 -2.83 -6.20
C ILE A 123 8.04 -1.86 -6.01
N TYR A 124 8.32 -1.46 -4.77
CA TYR A 124 9.42 -0.56 -4.44
C TYR A 124 10.76 -1.14 -4.87
N GLU A 125 11.07 -2.37 -4.50
CA GLU A 125 12.34 -3.03 -4.81
C GLU A 125 12.51 -3.30 -6.31
N ARG A 126 11.43 -3.70 -7.00
CA ARG A 126 11.46 -4.04 -8.42
C ARG A 126 11.47 -2.82 -9.34
N ASP A 127 10.61 -1.84 -9.07
CA ASP A 127 10.28 -0.79 -10.05
C ASP A 127 10.80 0.60 -9.66
N ILE A 128 11.07 0.87 -8.38
CA ILE A 128 11.48 2.21 -7.90
C ILE A 128 12.97 2.25 -7.55
N LEU A 129 13.38 1.33 -6.68
CA LEU A 129 14.71 1.30 -6.07
C LEU A 129 15.85 1.22 -7.11
N PRO A 130 15.75 0.47 -8.23
CA PRO A 130 16.83 0.41 -9.22
C PRO A 130 17.20 1.77 -9.82
N THR A 131 16.25 2.71 -9.91
CA THR A 131 16.46 4.03 -10.50
C THR A 131 16.71 5.10 -9.45
N PHE A 132 15.98 5.08 -8.32
CA PHE A 132 16.00 6.19 -7.35
C PHE A 132 16.87 5.95 -6.12
N ARG A 133 17.39 4.73 -5.86
CA ARG A 133 18.13 4.39 -4.63
C ARG A 133 19.16 5.45 -4.22
N ASN A 134 20.01 5.87 -5.17
CA ASN A 134 21.15 6.73 -4.91
C ASN A 134 20.91 8.21 -5.20
N ARG A 135 19.74 8.57 -5.74
CA ARG A 135 19.39 9.96 -6.05
C ARG A 135 19.02 10.70 -4.78
N LEU A 136 19.39 11.98 -4.72
CA LEU A 136 18.91 12.89 -3.69
C LEU A 136 17.44 13.21 -3.94
N LEU A 137 16.68 13.50 -2.88
CA LEU A 137 15.28 13.89 -3.03
C LEU A 137 15.11 15.13 -3.92
N THR A 138 16.05 16.08 -3.84
CA THR A 138 16.08 17.31 -4.65
C THR A 138 16.34 17.06 -6.14
N GLU A 139 16.90 15.90 -6.50
CA GLU A 139 17.20 15.57 -7.88
C GLU A 139 16.00 14.94 -8.60
N ILE A 140 15.03 14.39 -7.88
CA ILE A 140 13.91 13.65 -8.47
C ILE A 140 12.81 14.62 -8.86
N THR A 141 12.52 14.68 -10.16
CA THR A 141 11.52 15.60 -10.73
C THR A 141 10.19 14.90 -11.04
N PRO A 142 9.11 15.65 -11.29
CA PRO A 142 7.86 15.08 -11.82
C PRO A 142 8.06 14.30 -13.13
N ASP A 143 8.95 14.76 -14.02
CA ASP A 143 9.21 14.09 -15.30
C ASP A 143 9.94 12.76 -15.11
N ASP A 144 10.87 12.66 -14.15
CA ASP A 144 11.47 11.38 -13.76
C ASP A 144 10.42 10.37 -13.34
N LEU A 145 9.43 10.83 -12.55
CA LEU A 145 8.35 9.99 -12.08
C LEU A 145 7.39 9.59 -13.22
N ARG A 146 7.07 10.50 -14.15
CA ARG A 146 6.28 10.19 -15.36
C ARG A 146 6.98 9.13 -16.20
N MET A 147 8.27 9.27 -16.46
CA MET A 147 9.05 8.29 -17.23
C MET A 147 9.08 6.92 -16.56
N MET A 148 9.26 6.88 -15.23
CA MET A 148 9.23 5.63 -14.47
C MET A 148 7.86 4.94 -14.57
N CYS A 149 6.77 5.70 -14.38
CA CYS A 149 5.41 5.17 -14.51
C CYS A 149 5.12 4.70 -15.94
N GLY A 150 5.61 5.43 -16.95
CA GLY A 150 5.51 5.09 -18.37
C GLY A 150 6.13 3.73 -18.67
N LYS A 151 7.38 3.51 -18.25
CA LYS A 151 8.08 2.21 -18.44
C LYS A 151 7.30 1.04 -17.83
N VAL A 152 6.75 1.21 -16.63
CA VAL A 152 5.96 0.16 -15.97
C VAL A 152 4.63 -0.09 -16.69
N LYS A 153 4.00 0.96 -17.21
CA LYS A 153 2.77 0.88 -18.01
C LYS A 153 3.01 0.19 -19.35
N GLU A 154 4.09 0.53 -20.06
CA GLU A 154 4.50 -0.08 -21.34
C GLU A 154 4.75 -1.58 -21.22
N ARG A 155 5.20 -2.04 -20.05
CA ARG A 155 5.30 -3.47 -19.70
C ARG A 155 3.95 -4.17 -19.53
N GLY A 156 2.82 -3.47 -19.71
CA GLY A 156 1.47 -4.01 -19.53
C GLY A 156 0.98 -4.02 -18.08
N ALA A 157 1.57 -3.20 -17.18
CA ALA A 157 1.23 -3.18 -15.76
C ALA A 157 0.71 -1.80 -15.27
N PRO A 158 -0.41 -1.28 -15.82
CA PRO A 158 -0.92 0.07 -15.50
C PRO A 158 -1.26 0.26 -14.01
N ALA A 159 -1.80 -0.76 -13.33
CA ALA A 159 -2.10 -0.69 -11.90
C ALA A 159 -0.82 -0.57 -11.05
N THR A 160 0.22 -1.31 -11.42
CA THR A 160 1.54 -1.20 -10.80
C THR A 160 2.13 0.20 -11.01
N ALA A 161 1.97 0.79 -12.19
CA ALA A 161 2.47 2.14 -12.48
C ALA A 161 1.81 3.19 -11.56
N VAL A 162 0.50 3.09 -11.29
CA VAL A 162 -0.17 3.95 -10.32
C VAL A 162 0.37 3.73 -8.91
N HIS A 163 0.61 2.48 -8.51
CA HIS A 163 1.22 2.18 -7.21
C HIS A 163 2.66 2.71 -7.08
N VAL A 164 3.45 2.69 -8.15
CA VAL A 164 4.78 3.29 -8.18
C VAL A 164 4.70 4.77 -7.82
N ARG A 165 3.82 5.50 -8.49
CA ARG A 165 3.55 6.92 -8.20
C ARG A 165 3.13 7.13 -6.75
N ASP A 166 2.23 6.31 -6.23
CA ASP A 166 1.72 6.46 -4.86
C ASP A 166 2.76 6.15 -3.78
N ILE A 167 3.62 5.15 -4.02
CA ILE A 167 4.72 4.84 -3.10
C ILE A 167 5.72 6.01 -3.07
N VAL A 168 6.10 6.55 -4.24
CA VAL A 168 6.96 7.75 -4.31
C VAL A 168 6.31 8.92 -3.58
N LYS A 169 5.00 9.16 -3.80
CA LYS A 169 4.26 10.21 -3.09
C LYS A 169 4.37 10.06 -1.58
N LEU A 170 4.16 8.86 -1.05
CA LEU A 170 4.16 8.58 0.38
C LEU A 170 5.56 8.72 0.99
N ILE A 171 6.61 8.30 0.28
CA ILE A 171 8.00 8.45 0.73
C ILE A 171 8.37 9.95 0.79
N PHE A 172 8.00 10.74 -0.21
CA PHE A 172 8.22 12.20 -0.19
C PHE A 172 7.42 12.89 0.92
N ALA A 173 6.15 12.51 1.11
CA ALA A 173 5.34 13.03 2.21
C ALA A 173 5.98 12.69 3.57
N PHE A 174 6.49 11.47 3.74
CA PHE A 174 7.23 11.06 4.92
C PHE A 174 8.51 11.89 5.11
N ALA A 175 9.30 12.10 4.06
CA ALA A 175 10.51 12.92 4.13
C ALA A 175 10.23 14.36 4.54
N ILE A 176 9.17 14.98 3.98
CA ILE A 176 8.73 16.34 4.32
C ILE A 176 8.30 16.42 5.79
N LEU A 177 7.54 15.44 6.28
CA LEU A 177 7.17 15.35 7.71
C LEU A 177 8.39 15.22 8.63
N HIS A 178 9.49 14.66 8.13
CA HIS A 178 10.76 14.51 8.86
C HIS A 178 11.77 15.65 8.60
N GLY A 179 11.28 16.81 8.13
CA GLY A 179 12.03 18.05 8.06
C GLY A 179 12.76 18.32 6.74
N GLU A 180 12.60 17.46 5.73
CA GLU A 180 13.18 17.72 4.40
C GLU A 180 12.40 18.81 3.66
N LYS A 181 13.11 19.83 3.19
CA LYS A 181 12.53 20.95 2.43
C LYS A 181 12.57 20.65 0.93
N VAL A 182 11.72 19.75 0.48
CA VAL A 182 11.61 19.34 -0.93
C VAL A 182 10.15 19.37 -1.40
N ALA A 183 9.93 19.63 -2.69
CA ALA A 183 8.63 19.46 -3.31
C ALA A 183 8.36 17.98 -3.57
N ASN A 184 7.10 17.57 -3.50
CA ASN A 184 6.71 16.19 -3.80
C ASN A 184 6.44 16.05 -5.32
N PRO A 185 7.27 15.31 -6.07
CA PRO A 185 7.13 15.21 -7.52
C PRO A 185 5.82 14.54 -7.96
N ALA A 186 5.19 13.78 -7.06
CA ALA A 186 3.94 13.09 -7.35
C ALA A 186 2.72 14.02 -7.37
N ASP A 187 2.80 15.24 -6.81
CA ASP A 187 1.66 16.16 -6.79
C ASP A 187 1.33 16.71 -8.18
N GLU A 188 2.32 16.77 -9.08
CA GLU A 188 2.13 17.15 -10.50
C GLU A 188 1.85 15.95 -11.42
N VAL A 189 1.94 14.73 -10.89
CA VAL A 189 1.69 13.47 -11.63
C VAL A 189 0.41 12.83 -11.11
N GLY A 190 -0.72 13.22 -11.69
CA GLY A 190 -2.03 12.69 -11.34
C GLY A 190 -2.16 11.19 -11.70
N PRO A 191 -2.80 10.35 -10.86
CA PRO A 191 -3.04 8.94 -11.19
C PRO A 191 -3.74 8.73 -12.54
N ALA A 192 -4.70 9.61 -12.88
CA ALA A 192 -5.44 9.56 -14.13
C ALA A 192 -4.57 9.79 -15.38
N SER A 193 -3.45 10.52 -15.28
CA SER A 193 -2.51 10.65 -16.41
C SER A 193 -1.70 9.37 -16.63
N ILE A 194 -1.66 8.46 -15.65
CA ILE A 194 -1.00 7.16 -15.76
C ILE A 194 -1.98 6.13 -16.31
N ALA A 195 -3.10 5.91 -15.62
CA ALA A 195 -4.11 4.94 -16.02
C ALA A 195 -5.50 5.31 -15.49
N THR A 196 -6.51 5.07 -16.33
CA THR A 196 -7.92 5.13 -15.93
C THR A 196 -8.43 3.72 -15.74
N PHE A 197 -8.98 3.42 -14.56
CA PHE A 197 -9.65 2.16 -14.29
C PHE A 197 -11.14 2.39 -14.27
N VAL A 198 -11.88 1.61 -15.07
CA VAL A 198 -13.34 1.59 -14.99
C VAL A 198 -13.74 0.75 -13.78
N PRO A 199 -14.48 1.31 -12.80
CA PRO A 199 -15.04 0.52 -11.72
C PRO A 199 -15.92 -0.60 -12.28
N LYS A 200 -15.68 -1.84 -11.85
CA LYS A 200 -16.54 -2.97 -12.22
C LYS A 200 -17.74 -2.99 -11.28
N ASP A 201 -18.94 -2.85 -11.82
CA ASP A 201 -20.20 -2.81 -11.06
C ASP A 201 -21.09 -4.03 -11.33
N ARG A 202 -20.47 -5.21 -11.39
CA ARG A 202 -21.15 -6.43 -11.81
C ARG A 202 -21.89 -7.09 -10.64
N SER A 203 -23.18 -7.34 -10.83
CA SER A 203 -24.04 -8.23 -10.05
C SER A 203 -24.71 -9.22 -11.00
N LEU A 204 -24.85 -10.49 -10.60
CA LEU A 204 -25.49 -11.53 -11.41
C LEU A 204 -27.01 -11.48 -11.22
N SER A 205 -27.76 -11.74 -12.30
CA SER A 205 -29.21 -11.95 -12.19
C SER A 205 -29.54 -13.35 -11.63
N PRO A 206 -30.77 -13.59 -11.13
CA PRO A 206 -31.22 -14.93 -10.73
C PRO A 206 -31.04 -15.99 -11.82
N ALA A 207 -31.26 -15.64 -13.09
CA ALA A 207 -31.04 -16.54 -14.22
C ALA A 207 -29.55 -16.90 -14.39
N GLU A 208 -28.66 -15.92 -14.21
CA GLU A 208 -27.22 -16.14 -14.27
C GLU A 208 -26.71 -16.96 -13.08
N ILE A 209 -27.28 -16.80 -11.89
CA ILE A 209 -26.99 -17.65 -10.72
C ILE A 209 -27.34 -19.11 -11.04
N ARG A 210 -28.51 -19.35 -11.63
CA ARG A 210 -28.92 -20.71 -12.05
C ARG A 210 -27.93 -21.31 -13.06
N VAL A 211 -27.57 -20.55 -14.09
CA VAL A 211 -26.58 -20.98 -15.09
C VAL A 211 -25.23 -21.26 -14.43
N MET A 212 -24.75 -20.35 -13.59
CA MET A 212 -23.49 -20.47 -12.87
C MET A 212 -23.43 -21.73 -12.00
N LEU A 213 -24.49 -22.00 -11.21
CA LEU A 213 -24.57 -23.19 -10.36
C LEU A 213 -24.65 -24.47 -11.18
N GLY A 214 -25.44 -24.50 -12.27
CA GLY A 214 -25.52 -25.66 -13.16
C GLY A 214 -24.17 -25.96 -13.83
N GLN A 215 -23.47 -24.93 -14.32
CA GLN A 215 -22.17 -25.09 -14.96
C GLN A 215 -21.07 -25.49 -13.97
N LEU A 216 -21.15 -25.05 -12.70
CA LEU A 216 -20.19 -25.41 -11.65
C LEU A 216 -20.11 -26.92 -11.40
N GLU A 217 -21.23 -27.64 -11.51
CA GLU A 217 -21.26 -29.10 -11.34
C GLU A 217 -20.42 -29.81 -12.41
N HIS A 218 -20.33 -29.23 -13.60
CA HIS A 218 -19.59 -29.81 -14.73
C HIS A 218 -18.16 -29.27 -14.90
N VAL A 219 -17.70 -28.34 -14.06
CA VAL A 219 -16.29 -27.93 -14.04
C VAL A 219 -15.47 -29.04 -13.40
N PRO A 220 -14.36 -29.52 -14.02
CA PRO A 220 -13.50 -30.54 -13.45
C PRO A 220 -12.69 -29.96 -12.28
N THR A 221 -13.23 -30.09 -11.06
CA THR A 221 -12.61 -29.59 -9.82
C THR A 221 -12.98 -30.49 -8.63
N LEU A 222 -12.33 -30.29 -7.49
CA LEU A 222 -12.63 -31.01 -6.26
C LEU A 222 -14.03 -30.66 -5.75
N PRO A 223 -14.80 -31.62 -5.20
CA PRO A 223 -16.10 -31.34 -4.57
C PRO A 223 -16.04 -30.21 -3.53
N THR A 224 -14.99 -30.18 -2.71
CA THR A 224 -14.76 -29.13 -1.70
C THR A 224 -14.64 -27.72 -2.31
N ILE A 225 -14.10 -27.60 -3.52
CA ILE A 225 -14.01 -26.32 -4.24
C ILE A 225 -15.38 -25.87 -4.76
N ARG A 226 -16.23 -26.82 -5.22
CA ARG A 226 -17.62 -26.50 -5.60
C ARG A 226 -18.42 -26.02 -4.38
N LEU A 227 -18.27 -26.72 -3.26
CA LEU A 227 -18.87 -26.34 -1.98
C LEU A 227 -18.41 -24.94 -1.54
N GLY A 228 -17.12 -24.63 -1.64
CA GLY A 228 -16.60 -23.29 -1.34
C GLY A 228 -17.18 -22.18 -2.24
N MET A 229 -17.42 -22.46 -3.53
CA MET A 229 -18.10 -21.51 -4.42
C MET A 229 -19.55 -21.25 -3.98
N LYS A 230 -20.27 -22.30 -3.57
CA LYS A 230 -21.63 -22.16 -3.01
C LYS A 230 -21.60 -21.35 -1.71
N LEU A 231 -20.65 -21.61 -0.81
CA LEU A 231 -20.50 -20.83 0.42
C LEU A 231 -20.26 -19.35 0.15
N PHE A 232 -19.47 -18.95 -0.85
CA PHE A 232 -19.31 -17.52 -1.18
C PHE A 232 -20.63 -16.85 -1.55
N LEU A 233 -21.49 -17.56 -2.29
CA LEU A 233 -22.81 -17.05 -2.65
C LEU A 233 -23.74 -17.00 -1.44
N LEU A 234 -23.76 -18.06 -0.62
CA LEU A 234 -24.67 -18.20 0.51
C LEU A 234 -24.32 -17.33 1.71
N THR A 235 -23.03 -17.11 1.97
CA THR A 235 -22.55 -16.37 3.17
C THR A 235 -22.15 -14.94 2.86
N MET A 236 -21.95 -14.61 1.58
CA MET A 236 -21.48 -13.31 1.09
C MET A 236 -20.15 -12.84 1.69
N VAL A 237 -19.34 -13.71 2.31
CA VAL A 237 -18.05 -13.34 2.92
C VAL A 237 -17.02 -12.90 1.88
N ARG A 238 -15.98 -12.20 2.32
CA ARG A 238 -14.85 -11.84 1.46
C ARG A 238 -14.05 -13.09 1.11
N LYS A 239 -13.38 -13.03 -0.05
CA LYS A 239 -12.57 -14.13 -0.55
C LYS A 239 -11.55 -14.67 0.47
N SER A 240 -10.84 -13.78 1.16
CA SER A 240 -9.84 -14.16 2.16
C SER A 240 -10.47 -14.75 3.43
N GLU A 241 -11.66 -14.30 3.82
CA GLU A 241 -12.34 -14.78 5.03
C GLU A 241 -12.58 -16.29 4.92
N LEU A 242 -13.18 -16.76 3.82
CA LEU A 242 -13.42 -18.20 3.61
C LEU A 242 -12.14 -19.00 3.29
N GLN A 243 -11.24 -18.45 2.48
CA GLN A 243 -10.03 -19.17 2.07
C GLN A 243 -9.11 -19.51 3.25
N ASP A 244 -9.02 -18.58 4.20
CA ASP A 244 -8.13 -18.72 5.34
C ASP A 244 -8.91 -19.26 6.57
N ALA A 245 -10.19 -19.62 6.44
CA ALA A 245 -11.07 -20.02 7.56
C ALA A 245 -10.56 -21.29 8.24
N THR A 246 -10.67 -21.32 9.57
CA THR A 246 -10.25 -22.44 10.42
C THR A 246 -11.43 -22.99 11.22
N TRP A 247 -11.34 -24.27 11.62
CA TRP A 247 -12.46 -24.96 12.26
C TRP A 247 -12.81 -24.45 13.66
N ASP A 248 -11.86 -23.81 14.35
CA ASP A 248 -12.06 -23.13 15.63
C ASP A 248 -12.93 -21.87 15.51
N GLU A 249 -13.15 -21.36 14.30
CA GLU A 249 -14.06 -20.24 14.05
C GLU A 249 -15.52 -20.68 13.88
N VAL A 250 -15.79 -21.96 13.67
CA VAL A 250 -17.12 -22.48 13.30
C VAL A 250 -17.77 -23.17 14.48
N ASP A 251 -18.80 -22.53 15.02
CA ASP A 251 -19.70 -23.08 16.02
C ASP A 251 -20.90 -23.74 15.31
N PHE A 252 -20.90 -25.07 15.29
CA PHE A 252 -21.97 -25.85 14.67
C PHE A 252 -23.24 -25.91 15.52
N GLU A 253 -23.14 -25.75 16.84
CA GLU A 253 -24.28 -25.80 17.76
C GLU A 253 -25.13 -24.54 17.61
N ASN A 254 -24.46 -23.38 17.60
CA ASN A 254 -25.12 -22.09 17.44
C ASN A 254 -25.29 -21.67 15.97
N ALA A 255 -24.80 -22.48 15.02
CA ALA A 255 -24.76 -22.17 13.58
C ALA A 255 -24.15 -20.79 13.28
N VAL A 256 -22.98 -20.51 13.87
CA VAL A 256 -22.24 -19.25 13.71
C VAL A 256 -20.81 -19.52 13.27
N TRP A 257 -20.34 -18.74 12.30
CA TRP A 257 -18.93 -18.65 11.97
C TRP A 257 -18.38 -17.29 12.41
N SER A 258 -17.55 -17.29 13.45
CA SER A 258 -16.99 -16.11 14.11
C SER A 258 -15.56 -15.82 13.63
N ILE A 259 -15.43 -14.86 12.71
CA ILE A 259 -14.14 -14.46 12.17
C ILE A 259 -13.47 -13.46 13.13
N PRO A 260 -12.25 -13.76 13.63
CA PRO A 260 -11.57 -12.94 14.62
C PRO A 260 -11.05 -11.64 14.01
N LYS A 261 -10.90 -10.60 14.84
CA LYS A 261 -10.51 -9.25 14.39
C LYS A 261 -9.16 -9.21 13.66
N GLU A 262 -8.25 -10.13 14.00
CA GLU A 262 -6.91 -10.28 13.43
C GLU A 262 -6.98 -10.67 11.94
N ARG A 263 -8.03 -11.38 11.53
CA ARG A 263 -8.28 -11.78 10.14
C ARG A 263 -9.13 -10.77 9.37
N MET A 264 -9.73 -9.82 10.07
CA MET A 264 -10.65 -8.85 9.49
C MET A 264 -9.93 -7.60 9.00
N LYS A 265 -10.23 -7.19 7.76
CA LYS A 265 -9.65 -5.99 7.13
C LYS A 265 -9.89 -4.70 7.94
N ARG A 266 -10.97 -4.63 8.73
CA ARG A 266 -11.35 -3.46 9.54
C ARG A 266 -11.08 -3.64 11.04
N SER A 267 -10.33 -4.67 11.43
CA SER A 267 -9.90 -4.92 12.82
C SER A 267 -11.04 -5.02 13.85
N LYS A 268 -12.20 -5.50 13.43
CA LYS A 268 -13.32 -5.90 14.30
C LYS A 268 -13.72 -7.34 13.99
N ALA A 269 -14.05 -8.11 15.00
CA ALA A 269 -14.56 -9.46 14.83
C ALA A 269 -15.89 -9.42 14.05
N HIS A 270 -16.20 -10.49 13.33
CA HIS A 270 -17.40 -10.57 12.51
C HIS A 270 -18.04 -11.94 12.62
N ASN A 271 -19.30 -11.95 13.07
CA ASN A 271 -20.12 -13.15 13.10
C ASN A 271 -20.87 -13.31 11.77
N VAL A 272 -20.76 -14.48 11.16
CA VAL A 272 -21.49 -14.91 9.98
C VAL A 272 -22.51 -15.96 10.45
N TYR A 273 -23.78 -15.59 10.45
CA TYR A 273 -24.87 -16.50 10.82
C TYR A 273 -25.19 -17.45 9.67
N LEU A 274 -25.09 -18.75 9.92
CA LEU A 274 -25.17 -19.78 8.90
C LEU A 274 -26.61 -20.23 8.70
N SER A 275 -27.05 -20.31 7.44
CA SER A 275 -28.27 -21.02 7.06
C SER A 275 -28.06 -22.54 7.15
N GLN A 276 -29.15 -23.30 7.15
CA GLN A 276 -29.07 -24.77 7.16
C GLN A 276 -28.20 -25.30 6.01
N GLN A 277 -28.37 -24.74 4.80
CA GLN A 277 -27.55 -25.08 3.63
C GLN A 277 -26.07 -24.82 3.88
N ALA A 278 -25.72 -23.70 4.50
CA ALA A 278 -24.33 -23.37 4.79
C ALA A 278 -23.75 -24.33 5.85
N VAL A 279 -24.51 -24.65 6.90
CA VAL A 279 -24.13 -25.63 7.93
C VAL A 279 -23.86 -26.99 7.30
N ASP A 280 -24.75 -27.50 6.46
CA ASP A 280 -24.59 -28.79 5.77
C ASP A 280 -23.30 -28.80 4.92
N ILE A 281 -23.01 -27.69 4.24
CA ILE A 281 -21.77 -27.54 3.48
C ILE A 281 -20.54 -27.55 4.41
N PHE A 282 -20.56 -26.84 5.53
CA PHE A 282 -19.45 -26.87 6.49
C PHE A 282 -19.23 -28.27 7.07
N ILE A 283 -20.30 -29.03 7.36
CA ILE A 283 -20.22 -30.43 7.80
C ILE A 283 -19.56 -31.28 6.71
N ALA A 284 -20.00 -31.18 5.46
CA ALA A 284 -19.40 -31.91 4.34
C ALA A 284 -17.91 -31.57 4.15
N LEU A 285 -17.56 -30.29 4.25
CA LEU A 285 -16.16 -29.85 4.20
C LEU A 285 -15.34 -30.41 5.35
N LYS A 286 -15.90 -30.48 6.57
CA LYS A 286 -15.24 -31.04 7.75
C LYS A 286 -14.90 -32.52 7.56
N THR A 287 -15.81 -33.29 6.99
CA THR A 287 -15.59 -34.69 6.64
C THR A 287 -14.48 -34.86 5.59
N CYS A 288 -14.34 -33.92 4.66
CA CYS A 288 -13.30 -33.95 3.63
C CYS A 288 -11.93 -33.37 4.06
N ALA A 289 -11.87 -32.58 5.14
CA ALA A 289 -10.67 -31.85 5.54
C ALA A 289 -9.62 -32.72 6.24
N GLY A 290 -9.98 -33.93 6.69
CA GLY A 290 -9.09 -34.79 7.47
C GLY A 290 -8.62 -34.08 8.75
N ASN A 291 -7.32 -34.05 9.00
CA ASN A 291 -6.72 -33.40 10.17
C ASN A 291 -6.33 -31.93 9.95
N SER A 292 -6.70 -31.33 8.81
CA SER A 292 -6.41 -29.92 8.54
C SER A 292 -7.11 -29.01 9.54
N ARG A 293 -6.40 -28.00 10.06
CA ARG A 293 -7.00 -26.90 10.82
C ARG A 293 -7.89 -25.97 9.97
N TYR A 294 -7.66 -25.94 8.66
CA TYR A 294 -8.38 -25.09 7.72
C TYR A 294 -9.65 -25.78 7.19
N VAL A 295 -10.69 -24.98 6.99
CA VAL A 295 -11.94 -25.38 6.34
C VAL A 295 -11.70 -25.78 4.88
N LEU A 296 -10.79 -25.08 4.21
CA LEU A 296 -10.39 -25.32 2.84
C LEU A 296 -8.85 -25.45 2.77
N PRO A 297 -8.28 -26.64 3.03
CA PRO A 297 -6.84 -26.85 2.98
C PRO A 297 -6.26 -26.71 1.57
N SER A 298 -4.96 -26.46 1.51
CA SER A 298 -4.17 -26.61 0.29
C SER A 298 -4.14 -28.09 -0.12
N ARG A 299 -4.08 -28.32 -1.44
CA ARG A 299 -4.02 -29.68 -2.01
C ARG A 299 -2.77 -30.44 -1.58
N TYR A 300 -1.67 -29.72 -1.34
CA TYR A 300 -0.34 -30.31 -1.11
C TYR A 300 0.14 -30.18 0.33
N ASP A 301 -0.60 -29.45 1.17
CA ASP A 301 -0.21 -29.12 2.53
C ASP A 301 -1.47 -28.89 3.39
N ALA A 302 -1.72 -29.79 4.34
CA ALA A 302 -2.89 -29.71 5.22
C ALA A 302 -2.75 -28.59 6.27
N ASP A 303 -1.53 -28.09 6.50
CA ASP A 303 -1.22 -27.00 7.42
C ASP A 303 -1.19 -25.63 6.74
N ALA A 304 -1.58 -25.57 5.45
CA ALA A 304 -1.72 -24.34 4.69
C ALA A 304 -3.14 -24.18 4.12
N PRO A 305 -3.64 -22.94 4.02
CA PRO A 305 -4.92 -22.67 3.39
C PRO A 305 -4.86 -22.85 1.87
N MET A 306 -6.02 -23.00 1.25
CA MET A 306 -6.17 -23.06 -0.20
C MET A 306 -5.57 -21.83 -0.90
N SER A 307 -4.96 -22.04 -2.07
CA SER A 307 -4.41 -20.96 -2.90
C SER A 307 -5.43 -19.86 -3.21
N ARG A 308 -4.99 -18.60 -3.08
CA ARG A 308 -5.78 -17.40 -3.40
C ARG A 308 -6.28 -17.37 -4.84
N ALA A 309 -5.61 -18.05 -5.77
CA ALA A 309 -5.97 -18.08 -7.19
C ALA A 309 -7.08 -19.09 -7.52
N THR A 310 -7.33 -20.10 -6.68
CA THR A 310 -8.18 -21.25 -7.00
C THR A 310 -9.57 -20.83 -7.44
N PHE A 311 -10.31 -20.11 -6.60
CA PHE A 311 -11.69 -19.74 -6.91
C PHE A 311 -11.82 -18.79 -8.12
N ASN A 312 -10.84 -17.92 -8.37
CA ASN A 312 -10.85 -17.08 -9.58
C ASN A 312 -10.66 -17.93 -10.84
N ARG A 313 -9.88 -19.01 -10.79
CA ARG A 313 -9.77 -19.95 -11.93
C ARG A 313 -11.09 -20.69 -12.16
N ILE A 314 -11.82 -21.00 -11.08
CA ILE A 314 -13.12 -21.67 -11.16
C ILE A 314 -14.17 -20.74 -11.78
N THR A 315 -14.26 -19.47 -11.38
CA THR A 315 -15.19 -18.53 -12.03
C THR A 315 -14.88 -18.38 -13.51
N THR A 316 -13.61 -18.29 -13.90
CA THR A 316 -13.20 -18.30 -15.31
C THR A 316 -13.63 -19.59 -16.03
N ALA A 317 -13.41 -20.76 -15.42
CA ALA A 317 -13.78 -22.05 -16.02
C ALA A 317 -15.30 -22.18 -16.22
N VAL A 318 -16.10 -21.73 -15.25
CA VAL A 318 -17.56 -21.68 -15.35
C VAL A 318 -18.00 -20.80 -16.53
N VAL A 319 -17.44 -19.59 -16.66
CA VAL A 319 -17.79 -18.65 -17.74
C VAL A 319 -17.37 -19.20 -19.11
N VAL A 320 -16.16 -19.77 -19.23
CA VAL A 320 -15.68 -20.39 -20.47
C VAL A 320 -16.62 -21.52 -20.90
N ARG A 321 -17.08 -22.34 -19.95
CA ARG A 321 -18.01 -23.44 -20.23
C ARG A 321 -19.39 -22.91 -20.65
N ALA A 322 -19.96 -21.97 -19.90
CA ALA A 322 -21.24 -21.35 -20.24
C ALA A 322 -21.21 -20.74 -21.66
N LYS A 323 -20.14 -20.02 -22.00
CA LYS A 323 -19.94 -19.44 -23.34
C LYS A 323 -19.87 -20.51 -24.43
N LYS A 324 -19.19 -21.64 -24.17
CA LYS A 324 -19.12 -22.77 -25.13
C LYS A 324 -20.50 -23.38 -25.39
N GLU A 325 -21.37 -23.40 -24.38
CA GLU A 325 -22.75 -23.90 -24.49
C GLU A 325 -23.75 -22.82 -24.96
N GLY A 326 -23.28 -21.61 -25.29
CA GLY A 326 -24.16 -20.51 -25.72
C GLY A 326 -25.07 -19.96 -24.63
N LEU A 327 -24.76 -20.21 -23.35
CA LEU A 327 -25.54 -19.76 -22.21
C LEU A 327 -25.23 -18.30 -21.85
N PRO A 328 -26.23 -17.51 -21.44
CA PRO A 328 -26.05 -16.10 -21.11
C PRO A 328 -25.42 -15.97 -19.72
N LEU A 329 -24.09 -15.98 -19.65
CA LEU A 329 -23.34 -15.73 -18.42
C LEU A 329 -22.12 -14.86 -18.71
N GLU A 330 -22.19 -13.60 -18.29
CA GLU A 330 -21.07 -12.66 -18.41
C GLU A 330 -19.96 -12.96 -17.40
N PRO A 331 -18.70 -12.57 -17.68
CA PRO A 331 -17.58 -12.76 -16.77
C PRO A 331 -17.83 -12.19 -15.37
N PHE A 332 -17.46 -12.96 -14.34
CA PHE A 332 -17.60 -12.56 -12.95
C PHE A 332 -16.46 -13.13 -12.07
N THR A 333 -16.33 -12.58 -10.87
CA THR A 333 -15.39 -13.01 -9.83
C THR A 333 -16.13 -13.36 -8.54
N VAL A 334 -15.43 -13.96 -7.58
CA VAL A 334 -15.97 -14.21 -6.23
C VAL A 334 -16.49 -12.94 -5.56
N HIS A 335 -15.85 -11.80 -5.81
CA HIS A 335 -16.31 -10.53 -5.24
C HIS A 335 -17.67 -10.10 -5.80
N ASP A 336 -17.95 -10.42 -7.07
CA ASP A 336 -19.22 -10.10 -7.71
C ASP A 336 -20.35 -10.96 -7.14
N LEU A 337 -20.09 -12.18 -6.64
CA LEU A 337 -21.10 -12.99 -5.92
C LEU A 337 -21.54 -12.32 -4.62
N ARG A 338 -20.58 -11.78 -3.87
CA ARG A 338 -20.87 -10.99 -2.66
C ARG A 338 -21.66 -9.72 -2.99
N ARG A 339 -21.29 -9.00 -4.06
CA ARG A 339 -22.08 -7.84 -4.53
C ARG A 339 -23.49 -8.27 -4.94
N THR A 340 -23.61 -9.39 -5.63
CA THR A 340 -24.89 -9.96 -6.08
C THR A 340 -25.84 -10.19 -4.91
N GLY A 341 -25.38 -10.85 -3.84
CA GLY A 341 -26.22 -11.05 -2.65
C GLY A 341 -26.67 -9.74 -2.03
N SER A 342 -25.74 -8.79 -1.85
CA SER A 342 -26.06 -7.45 -1.34
C SER A 342 -27.09 -6.70 -2.20
N THR A 343 -26.89 -6.65 -3.53
CA THR A 343 -27.80 -5.98 -4.46
C THR A 343 -29.18 -6.63 -4.43
N LEU A 344 -29.26 -7.95 -4.58
CA LEU A 344 -30.55 -8.64 -4.66
C LEU A 344 -31.31 -8.59 -3.33
N LEU A 345 -30.64 -8.67 -2.17
CA LEU A 345 -31.31 -8.51 -0.88
C LEU A 345 -31.90 -7.10 -0.69
N ASN A 346 -31.21 -6.06 -1.17
CA ASN A 346 -31.76 -4.70 -1.15
C ASN A 346 -32.97 -4.58 -2.10
N GLU A 347 -32.88 -5.11 -3.32
CA GLU A 347 -34.01 -5.13 -4.29
C GLU A 347 -35.23 -5.89 -3.75
N LEU A 348 -35.01 -6.94 -2.96
CA LEU A 348 -36.07 -7.70 -2.31
C LEU A 348 -36.71 -6.96 -1.12
N GLY A 349 -36.11 -5.87 -0.65
CA GLY A 349 -36.63 -5.05 0.44
C GLY A 349 -36.20 -5.48 1.85
N PHE A 350 -35.14 -6.28 1.99
CA PHE A 350 -34.55 -6.52 3.31
C PHE A 350 -33.91 -5.24 3.86
N ASN A 351 -33.84 -5.14 5.18
CA ASN A 351 -33.29 -3.97 5.86
C ASN A 351 -31.78 -3.81 5.53
N SER A 352 -31.42 -2.65 4.99
CA SER A 352 -30.04 -2.35 4.58
C SER A 352 -29.03 -2.44 5.73
N ASP A 353 -29.40 -2.12 6.98
CA ASP A 353 -28.50 -2.25 8.14
C ASP A 353 -28.12 -3.72 8.39
N TRP A 354 -29.04 -4.67 8.17
CA TRP A 354 -28.76 -6.10 8.31
C TRP A 354 -27.82 -6.58 7.21
N ILE A 355 -28.03 -6.11 5.97
CA ILE A 355 -27.19 -6.42 4.81
C ILE A 355 -25.78 -5.89 5.03
N GLU A 356 -25.62 -4.61 5.41
CA GLU A 356 -24.32 -4.00 5.66
C GLU A 356 -23.58 -4.70 6.83
N LYS A 357 -24.31 -5.09 7.89
CA LYS A 357 -23.74 -5.91 8.97
C LYS A 357 -23.28 -7.29 8.50
N CYS A 358 -24.05 -7.99 7.64
CA CYS A 358 -23.61 -9.25 7.00
C CYS A 358 -22.36 -9.07 6.13
N LEU A 359 -22.13 -7.87 5.61
CA LEU A 359 -20.93 -7.53 4.85
C LEU A 359 -19.78 -7.06 5.76
N ALA A 360 -19.92 -7.07 7.09
CA ALA A 360 -18.97 -6.44 8.00
C ALA A 360 -18.62 -5.01 7.55
N HIS A 361 -19.60 -4.32 6.99
CA HIS A 361 -19.54 -2.92 6.69
C HIS A 361 -20.06 -2.18 7.93
N GLU A 362 -19.24 -1.27 8.40
CA GLU A 362 -19.64 -0.33 9.43
C GLU A 362 -19.28 1.05 8.93
N ASP A 363 -20.26 1.94 8.85
CA ASP A 363 -20.04 3.31 8.42
C ASP A 363 -19.37 4.12 9.53
N GLY A 364 -18.09 3.85 9.79
CA GLY A 364 -17.29 4.61 10.77
C GLY A 364 -17.06 6.08 10.40
N ARG A 365 -17.58 6.53 9.25
CA ARG A 365 -17.59 7.94 8.81
C ARG A 365 -18.98 8.57 8.88
N SER A 366 -20.04 7.80 9.10
CA SER A 366 -21.38 8.34 9.33
C SER A 366 -21.61 8.46 10.83
N SER A 367 -22.32 9.50 11.26
CA SER A 367 -22.74 9.63 12.66
C SER A 367 -23.48 8.38 13.14
N ARG A 368 -24.27 7.75 12.25
CA ARG A 368 -25.07 6.55 12.54
C ARG A 368 -24.21 5.34 12.93
N GLY A 369 -23.09 5.09 12.25
CA GLY A 369 -22.20 3.96 12.55
C GLY A 369 -21.41 4.11 13.86
N VAL A 370 -21.33 5.33 14.42
CA VAL A 370 -20.74 5.57 15.75
C VAL A 370 -21.72 5.16 16.87
N TYR A 371 -23.03 5.34 16.65
CA TYR A 371 -24.06 5.10 17.67
C TYR A 371 -24.69 3.70 17.59
N ASN A 372 -24.94 3.17 16.40
CA ASN A 372 -25.63 1.90 16.24
C ASN A 372 -24.65 0.72 16.36
N LYS A 373 -24.63 0.08 17.54
CA LYS A 373 -23.82 -1.11 17.83
C LYS A 373 -24.62 -2.41 17.79
N ALA A 374 -25.88 -2.39 17.34
CA ALA A 374 -26.72 -3.58 17.31
C ALA A 374 -26.15 -4.64 16.35
N GLU A 375 -26.20 -5.91 16.76
CA GLU A 375 -25.74 -7.05 15.94
C GLU A 375 -26.80 -7.63 15.02
N TYR A 376 -28.09 -7.35 15.30
CA TYR A 376 -29.24 -7.82 14.53
C TYR A 376 -29.24 -9.34 14.30
N GLU A 377 -28.88 -10.12 15.32
CA GLU A 377 -28.67 -11.55 15.20
C GLU A 377 -29.89 -12.28 14.63
N HIS A 378 -31.05 -12.21 15.29
CA HIS A 378 -32.25 -12.92 14.86
C HIS A 378 -32.67 -12.53 13.43
N GLN A 379 -32.56 -11.25 13.10
CA GLN A 379 -32.96 -10.74 11.78
C GLN A 379 -31.99 -11.16 10.68
N ARG A 380 -30.68 -11.17 10.97
CA ARG A 380 -29.66 -11.66 10.04
C ARG A 380 -29.76 -13.16 9.85
N ARG A 381 -29.99 -13.95 10.90
CA ARG A 381 -30.26 -15.40 10.79
C ARG A 381 -31.42 -15.67 9.83
N HIS A 382 -32.55 -15.00 10.06
CA HIS A 382 -33.74 -15.09 9.20
C HIS A 382 -33.42 -14.72 7.73
N MET A 383 -32.83 -13.54 7.52
CA MET A 383 -32.47 -13.07 6.19
C MET A 383 -31.52 -14.02 5.45
N MET A 384 -30.49 -14.55 6.13
CA MET A 384 -29.54 -15.48 5.51
C MET A 384 -30.17 -16.84 5.18
N GLN A 385 -31.17 -17.27 5.96
CA GLN A 385 -31.96 -18.46 5.64
C GLN A 385 -32.84 -18.22 4.40
N GLU A 386 -33.57 -17.11 4.33
CA GLU A 386 -34.40 -16.74 3.17
C GLU A 386 -33.55 -16.56 1.90
N TRP A 387 -32.35 -15.97 2.03
CA TRP A 387 -31.38 -15.88 0.95
C TRP A 387 -30.97 -17.25 0.41
N SER A 388 -30.71 -18.20 1.30
CA SER A 388 -30.31 -19.55 0.91
C SER A 388 -31.45 -20.31 0.23
N ASN A 389 -32.70 -20.14 0.72
CA ASN A 389 -33.90 -20.70 0.11
C ASN A 389 -34.13 -20.15 -1.32
N LEU A 390 -33.89 -18.86 -1.54
CA LEU A 390 -33.94 -18.24 -2.87
C LEU A 390 -32.91 -18.85 -3.82
N VAL A 391 -31.66 -18.99 -3.38
CA VAL A 391 -30.58 -19.56 -4.19
C VAL A 391 -30.90 -21.01 -4.60
N ASP A 392 -31.40 -21.83 -3.67
CA ASP A 392 -31.83 -23.20 -3.96
C ASP A 392 -33.00 -23.23 -4.95
N ALA A 393 -34.01 -22.37 -4.76
CA ALA A 393 -35.14 -22.28 -5.68
C ALA A 393 -34.68 -21.91 -7.10
N TRP A 394 -33.79 -20.92 -7.24
CA TRP A 394 -33.24 -20.52 -8.54
C TRP A 394 -32.41 -21.62 -9.18
N ALA A 395 -31.60 -22.35 -8.41
CA ALA A 395 -30.86 -23.50 -8.90
C ALA A 395 -31.80 -24.56 -9.51
N LEU A 396 -32.96 -24.78 -8.88
CA LEU A 396 -34.01 -25.69 -9.37
C LEU A 396 -34.91 -25.08 -10.47
N GLY A 397 -34.67 -23.83 -10.89
CA GLY A 397 -35.49 -23.13 -11.87
C GLY A 397 -36.88 -22.73 -11.37
N ARG A 398 -37.05 -22.62 -10.05
CA ARG A 398 -38.31 -22.25 -9.39
C ARG A 398 -38.28 -20.79 -8.94
N LYS A 399 -39.47 -20.21 -8.78
CA LYS A 399 -39.65 -18.93 -8.09
C LYS A 399 -39.76 -19.18 -6.58
N TYR A 400 -39.32 -18.22 -5.79
CA TYR A 400 -39.50 -18.19 -4.34
C TYR A 400 -39.71 -16.75 -3.91
N VAL A 401 -40.64 -16.52 -3.01
CA VAL A 401 -40.94 -15.19 -2.46
C VAL A 401 -40.50 -15.21 -1.00
N PRO A 402 -39.50 -14.40 -0.61
CA PRO A 402 -38.99 -14.45 0.75
C PRO A 402 -39.95 -13.77 1.72
N THR A 403 -39.94 -14.25 2.96
CA THR A 403 -40.59 -13.52 4.05
C THR A 403 -39.62 -12.47 4.58
N LEU A 404 -39.95 -11.18 4.53
CA LEU A 404 -38.99 -10.12 4.88
C LEU A 404 -38.73 -9.98 6.38
N LEU A 405 -39.71 -10.31 7.20
CA LEU A 405 -39.62 -10.26 8.66
C LEU A 405 -39.88 -11.66 9.24
N PRO A 406 -39.15 -12.07 10.29
CA PRO A 406 -39.45 -13.31 10.98
C PRO A 406 -40.87 -13.26 11.58
N ALA A 407 -41.60 -14.38 11.49
CA ALA A 407 -43.00 -14.47 11.93
C ALA A 407 -43.17 -14.21 13.45
N THR A 408 -42.17 -14.58 14.24
CA THR A 408 -42.04 -14.26 15.66
C THR A 408 -40.70 -13.57 15.87
N MET A 409 -40.70 -12.24 15.86
CA MET A 409 -39.57 -11.51 16.40
C MET A 409 -39.69 -11.66 17.92
N GLU A 410 -39.01 -12.66 18.51
CA GLU A 410 -38.85 -12.67 19.97
C GLU A 410 -38.32 -11.30 20.36
N LEU A 411 -39.10 -10.57 21.16
CA LEU A 411 -38.68 -9.27 21.65
C LEU A 411 -37.45 -9.54 22.50
N LEU A 412 -36.37 -8.81 22.22
CA LEU A 412 -35.15 -8.90 23.00
C LEU A 412 -35.50 -8.49 24.44
N GLU A 413 -35.60 -9.47 25.33
CA GLU A 413 -35.78 -9.23 26.75
C GLU A 413 -34.42 -8.77 27.29
N LEU A 414 -34.25 -7.44 27.37
CA LEU A 414 -33.06 -6.84 27.92
C LEU A 414 -33.07 -7.05 29.43
N GLU A 415 -32.47 -8.13 29.89
CA GLU A 415 -32.24 -8.34 31.32
C GLU A 415 -31.26 -7.28 31.84
N PRO A 416 -31.67 -6.42 32.80
CA PRO A 416 -30.81 -5.37 33.33
C PRO A 416 -29.84 -5.89 34.41
N SER A 417 -29.64 -7.21 34.52
CA SER A 417 -28.83 -7.78 35.60
C SER A 417 -27.33 -7.52 35.42
N VAL A 418 -26.72 -7.14 36.54
CA VAL A 418 -25.37 -6.57 36.74
C VAL A 418 -24.23 -7.49 36.35
#